data_AF-A0A8B6J0U8-F1
#
_entry.id   AF-A0A8B6J0U8-F1
#
_cell.length_a   1.000
_cell.length_b   1.000
_cell.length_c   1.000
_cell.angle_alpha   90.00
_cell.angle_beta   90.00
_cell.angle_gamma   90.00
#
_symmetry.space_group_name_H-M   'P 1'
#
loop_
_entity.id
_entity.type
_entity.pdbx_description
1 polymer ?
#
loop_
_entity_poly.entity_id
_entity_poly.type
_entity_poly.pdbx_seq_one_letter_code
_entity_poly.pdbx_strand_id
1 'polypeptide(L)'
;MIEPVLVFKNLDKNGQVVGAALQGLVAAPDKYFGRGYLKQIMKNSQPYNGMHVDIGTPNRLVFAESSIDLMSYYEIHKDSLSDVRLVSLEGLKTGTIGRHLIQLRAEMERRPLSSSWTDEILAQGLDEAVKQGYFKDGKNSHLLTLAVDNDVKGKQLIEELKDKSIPVIDATPPKAEGQSKMDWNAYLQETKATFSTEKYQEKIDHLISDVILGDETYYLWHDDELVNLGA
;
A
#
# COMPACT_ATOMS: atom_id res chain seq x y z
N MET A 1 -32.38 2.89 0.50
CA MET A 1 -31.35 3.47 1.39
C MET A 1 -30.18 3.90 0.53
N ILE A 2 -29.70 5.13 0.68
CA ILE A 2 -28.51 5.63 -0.03
C ILE A 2 -27.28 5.20 0.77
N GLU A 3 -26.30 4.60 0.11
CA GLU A 3 -25.03 4.18 0.72
C GLU A 3 -24.01 5.33 0.61
N PRO A 4 -23.49 5.87 1.71
CA PRO A 4 -22.43 6.88 1.65
C PRO A 4 -21.12 6.22 1.22
N VAL A 5 -20.48 6.79 0.20
CA VAL A 5 -19.25 6.24 -0.39
C VAL A 5 -18.17 7.30 -0.56
N LEU A 6 -16.93 6.86 -0.40
CA LEU A 6 -15.75 7.56 -0.91
C LEU A 6 -15.51 7.14 -2.37
N VAL A 7 -15.15 8.09 -3.21
CA VAL A 7 -14.90 7.88 -4.65
C VAL A 7 -13.43 8.10 -4.95
N PHE A 8 -12.74 7.06 -5.37
CA PHE A 8 -11.37 7.11 -5.88
C PHE A 8 -11.41 7.19 -7.39
N LYS A 9 -11.02 8.33 -7.96
CA LYS A 9 -11.04 8.54 -9.42
C LYS A 9 -9.77 7.97 -10.05
N ASN A 10 -9.94 7.29 -11.17
CA ASN A 10 -8.84 6.85 -12.02
C ASN A 10 -8.71 7.88 -13.14
N LEU A 11 -7.54 8.48 -13.27
CA LEU A 11 -7.27 9.52 -14.25
C LEU A 11 -6.46 8.96 -15.41
N ASP A 12 -6.58 9.56 -16.59
CA ASP A 12 -5.62 9.36 -17.66
C ASP A 12 -4.46 10.37 -17.56
N LYS A 13 -3.50 10.25 -18.48
CA LYS A 13 -2.35 11.17 -18.59
C LYS A 13 -2.72 12.64 -18.81
N ASN A 14 -3.97 12.92 -19.22
CA ASN A 14 -4.47 14.28 -19.44
C ASN A 14 -5.29 14.78 -18.23
N GLY A 15 -5.37 14.01 -17.15
CA GLY A 15 -6.18 14.32 -15.97
C GLY A 15 -7.68 14.06 -16.15
N GLN A 16 -8.09 13.38 -17.22
CA GLN A 16 -9.50 13.05 -17.46
C GLN A 16 -9.90 11.82 -16.65
N VAL A 17 -11.12 11.85 -16.09
CA VAL A 17 -11.66 10.70 -15.34
C VAL A 17 -12.03 9.59 -16.32
N VAL A 18 -11.34 8.46 -16.21
CA VAL A 18 -11.55 7.27 -17.05
C VAL A 18 -12.06 6.07 -16.26
N GLY A 19 -12.29 6.23 -14.97
CA GLY A 19 -12.88 5.22 -14.11
C GLY A 19 -12.94 5.68 -12.66
N ALA A 20 -13.50 4.85 -11.80
CA ALA A 20 -13.43 5.07 -10.36
C ALA A 20 -13.70 3.79 -9.56
N ALA A 21 -13.12 3.73 -8.36
CA ALA A 21 -13.47 2.77 -7.32
C ALA A 21 -14.28 3.44 -6.22
N LEU A 22 -15.26 2.71 -5.69
CA LEU A 22 -16.16 3.14 -4.62
C LEU A 22 -15.88 2.32 -3.36
N GLN A 23 -15.75 3.03 -2.24
CA GLN A 23 -15.61 2.44 -0.91
C GLN A 23 -16.75 2.93 -0.02
N GLY A 24 -17.53 1.99 0.51
CA GLY A 24 -18.57 2.29 1.49
C GLY A 24 -17.97 2.78 2.80
N LEU A 25 -18.62 3.77 3.40
CA LEU A 25 -18.23 4.37 4.68
C LEU A 25 -18.93 3.73 5.89
N VAL A 26 -20.02 3.00 5.66
CA VAL A 26 -20.82 2.36 6.71
C VAL A 26 -20.65 0.84 6.62
N ALA A 27 -20.37 0.22 7.76
CA ALA A 27 -20.28 -1.23 7.86
C ALA A 27 -21.66 -1.84 7.63
N ALA A 28 -21.74 -2.78 6.70
CA ALA A 28 -22.94 -3.56 6.40
C ALA A 28 -22.56 -5.03 6.17
N PRO A 29 -22.09 -5.75 7.21
CA PRO A 29 -21.61 -7.13 7.10
C PRO A 29 -22.68 -8.11 6.61
N ASP A 30 -23.95 -7.89 6.95
CA ASP A 30 -25.09 -8.70 6.49
C ASP A 30 -25.33 -8.58 4.98
N LYS A 31 -24.89 -7.46 4.38
CA LYS A 31 -25.05 -7.14 2.96
C LYS A 31 -23.80 -7.46 2.14
N TYR A 32 -22.62 -7.25 2.72
CA TYR A 32 -21.31 -7.41 2.07
C TYR A 32 -20.47 -8.48 2.77
N PHE A 33 -20.90 -9.73 2.65
CA PHE A 33 -20.26 -10.86 3.33
C PHE A 33 -18.76 -10.95 3.03
N GLY A 34 -17.97 -11.21 4.07
CA GLY A 34 -16.50 -11.29 4.01
C GLY A 34 -15.77 -9.94 3.99
N ARG A 35 -16.31 -8.91 3.32
CA ARG A 35 -15.66 -7.58 3.20
C ARG A 35 -16.18 -6.54 4.19
N GLY A 36 -17.39 -6.72 4.73
CA GLY A 36 -18.02 -5.82 5.69
C GLY A 36 -18.52 -4.50 5.12
N TYR A 37 -18.05 -4.09 3.94
CA TYR A 37 -18.34 -2.79 3.31
C TYR A 37 -18.56 -2.93 1.81
N LEU A 38 -19.25 -1.95 1.22
CA LEU A 38 -19.30 -1.82 -0.24
C LEU A 38 -17.89 -1.59 -0.79
N LYS A 39 -17.45 -2.46 -1.71
CA LYS A 39 -16.27 -2.26 -2.55
C LYS A 39 -16.66 -2.53 -4.00
N GLN A 40 -16.60 -1.51 -4.85
CA GLN A 40 -17.09 -1.62 -6.24
C GLN A 40 -16.28 -0.76 -7.20
N ILE A 41 -15.94 -1.31 -8.36
CA ILE A 41 -15.43 -0.53 -9.50
C ILE A 41 -16.63 0.00 -10.29
N MET A 42 -16.64 1.28 -10.64
CA MET A 42 -17.72 1.89 -11.43
C MET A 42 -17.79 1.24 -12.82
N LYS A 43 -19.01 1.08 -13.32
CA LYS A 43 -19.25 0.58 -14.68
C LYS A 43 -18.55 1.48 -15.70
N ASN A 44 -18.05 0.88 -16.78
CA ASN A 44 -17.31 1.55 -17.84
C ASN A 44 -15.98 2.19 -17.40
N SER A 45 -15.46 1.82 -16.23
CA SER A 45 -14.08 2.16 -15.87
C SER A 45 -13.12 1.46 -16.83
N GLN A 46 -12.13 2.20 -17.31
CA GLN A 46 -11.05 1.67 -18.13
C GLN A 46 -10.33 0.55 -17.37
N PRO A 47 -10.16 -0.64 -17.98
CA PRO A 47 -9.52 -1.76 -17.31
C PRO A 47 -8.03 -1.48 -17.07
N TYR A 48 -7.48 -2.12 -16.04
CA TYR A 48 -6.06 -2.11 -15.69
C TYR A 48 -5.45 -0.73 -15.36
N ASN A 49 -6.25 0.33 -15.26
CA ASN A 49 -5.72 1.66 -14.93
C ASN A 49 -5.47 1.80 -13.42
N GLY A 50 -6.49 1.56 -12.60
CA GLY A 50 -6.40 1.78 -11.16
C GLY A 50 -6.20 3.25 -10.78
N MET A 51 -6.41 3.57 -9.51
CA MET A 51 -6.00 4.86 -8.97
C MET A 51 -4.47 4.92 -8.93
N HIS A 52 -3.88 6.03 -9.35
CA HIS A 52 -2.44 6.22 -9.25
C HIS A 52 -2.09 7.67 -8.93
N VAL A 53 -0.91 7.88 -8.35
CA VAL A 53 -0.35 9.20 -8.07
C VAL A 53 1.15 9.19 -8.33
N ASP A 54 1.62 10.28 -8.93
CA ASP A 54 3.04 10.49 -9.22
C ASP A 54 3.64 11.41 -8.16
N ILE A 55 4.78 11.00 -7.60
CA ILE A 55 5.58 11.76 -6.65
C ILE A 55 6.91 12.07 -7.32
N GLY A 56 7.23 13.35 -7.48
CA GLY A 56 8.44 13.79 -8.19
C GLY A 56 8.36 13.47 -9.69
N THR A 57 9.46 12.96 -10.25
CA THR A 57 9.52 12.46 -11.64
C THR A 57 9.65 10.94 -11.60
N PRO A 58 8.54 10.18 -11.73
CA PRO A 58 8.57 8.73 -11.60
C PRO A 58 9.64 8.05 -12.45
N ASN A 59 10.43 7.19 -11.80
CA ASN A 59 11.35 6.27 -12.45
C ASN A 59 11.19 4.82 -11.96
N ARG A 60 10.25 4.59 -11.03
CA ARG A 60 9.88 3.29 -10.46
C ARG A 60 8.41 3.27 -10.07
N LEU A 61 7.89 2.05 -9.87
CA LEU A 61 6.50 1.76 -9.57
C LEU A 61 6.38 1.10 -8.19
N VAL A 62 5.38 1.54 -7.43
CA VAL A 62 4.93 0.83 -6.23
C VAL A 62 3.46 0.48 -6.42
N PHE A 63 3.14 -0.79 -6.29
CA PHE A 63 1.78 -1.28 -6.43
C PHE A 63 1.21 -1.67 -5.07
N ALA A 64 0.11 -1.04 -4.67
CA ALA A 64 -0.68 -1.42 -3.51
C ALA A 64 -1.93 -2.19 -3.95
N GLU A 65 -2.47 -3.03 -3.07
CA GLU A 65 -3.60 -3.91 -3.42
C GLU A 65 -4.88 -3.12 -3.77
N SER A 66 -5.15 -2.05 -3.01
CA SER A 66 -6.32 -1.19 -3.16
C SER A 66 -5.99 0.29 -3.00
N SER A 67 -6.96 1.17 -3.29
CA SER A 67 -6.76 2.62 -3.17
C SER A 67 -6.54 3.08 -1.73
N ILE A 68 -7.15 2.40 -0.75
CA ILE A 68 -6.94 2.70 0.67
C ILE A 68 -5.52 2.26 1.08
N ASP A 69 -5.07 1.09 0.63
CA ASP A 69 -3.72 0.60 0.92
C ASP A 69 -2.67 1.49 0.27
N LEU A 70 -2.92 1.99 -0.94
CA LEU A 70 -2.07 2.99 -1.60
C LEU A 70 -1.91 4.24 -0.73
N MET A 71 -3.04 4.80 -0.26
CA MET A 71 -3.01 5.99 0.58
C MET A 71 -2.34 5.73 1.93
N SER A 72 -2.54 4.54 2.49
CA SER A 72 -1.94 4.16 3.77
C SER A 72 -0.43 3.98 3.64
N TYR A 73 0.01 3.30 2.57
CA TYR A 73 1.43 3.19 2.22
C TYR A 73 2.06 4.56 2.01
N TYR A 74 1.39 5.45 1.27
CA TYR A 74 1.84 6.83 1.09
C TYR A 74 2.01 7.54 2.43
N GLU A 75 1.00 7.52 3.31
CA GLU A 75 1.04 8.24 4.59
C GLU A 75 2.21 7.79 5.48
N ILE A 76 2.56 6.50 5.47
CA ILE A 76 3.68 5.95 6.24
C ILE A 76 5.03 6.36 5.66
N HIS A 77 5.14 6.45 4.33
CA HIS A 77 6.42 6.65 3.65
C HIS A 77 6.56 8.05 3.02
N LYS A 78 5.62 8.97 3.26
CA LYS A 78 5.56 10.29 2.59
C LYS A 78 6.84 11.10 2.68
N ASP A 79 7.61 10.93 3.75
CA ASP A 79 8.86 11.66 3.97
C ASP A 79 10.07 11.03 3.24
N SER A 80 9.94 9.79 2.76
CA SER A 80 11.00 9.07 2.03
C SER A 80 10.65 8.77 0.56
N LEU A 81 9.37 8.81 0.18
CA LEU A 81 8.94 8.58 -1.20
C LEU A 81 9.43 9.72 -2.11
N SER A 82 10.18 9.34 -3.13
CA SER A 82 10.62 10.22 -4.22
C SER A 82 10.64 9.44 -5.53
N ASP A 83 10.39 10.18 -6.62
CA ASP A 83 10.46 9.75 -8.02
C ASP A 83 9.76 8.41 -8.28
N VAL A 84 8.51 8.31 -7.84
CA VAL A 84 7.73 7.08 -7.86
C VAL A 84 6.30 7.32 -8.30
N ARG A 85 5.74 6.37 -9.05
CA ARG A 85 4.30 6.26 -9.26
C ARG A 85 3.73 5.18 -8.35
N LEU A 86 2.83 5.57 -7.45
CA LEU A 86 2.05 4.64 -6.65
C LEU A 86 0.81 4.24 -7.45
N VAL A 87 0.45 2.96 -7.46
CA VAL A 87 -0.67 2.43 -8.24
C VAL A 87 -1.49 1.44 -7.42
N SER A 88 -2.81 1.56 -7.46
CA SER A 88 -3.76 0.60 -6.90
C SER A 88 -4.03 -0.51 -7.91
N LEU A 89 -3.85 -1.77 -7.52
CA LEU A 89 -4.10 -2.94 -8.37
C LEU A 89 -5.59 -3.23 -8.57
N GLU A 90 -6.46 -2.70 -7.71
CA GLU A 90 -7.90 -3.01 -7.66
C GLU A 90 -8.17 -4.53 -7.60
N GLY A 91 -7.41 -5.24 -6.75
CA GLY A 91 -7.55 -6.69 -6.52
C GLY A 91 -6.54 -7.56 -7.29
N LEU A 92 -5.24 -7.33 -7.03
CA LEU A 92 -4.10 -8.15 -7.49
C LEU A 92 -4.03 -8.42 -9.02
N LYS A 93 -4.52 -7.50 -9.84
CA LYS A 93 -4.53 -7.64 -11.31
C LYS A 93 -3.15 -7.37 -11.91
N THR A 94 -2.45 -8.41 -12.35
CA THR A 94 -1.14 -8.29 -13.02
C THR A 94 -1.18 -7.46 -14.31
N GLY A 95 -2.32 -7.40 -15.01
CA GLY A 95 -2.51 -6.51 -16.16
C GLY A 95 -2.31 -5.03 -15.81
N THR A 96 -2.66 -4.61 -14.59
CA THR A 96 -2.37 -3.25 -14.11
C THR A 96 -0.87 -3.01 -14.01
N ILE A 97 -0.10 -4.02 -13.56
CA ILE A 97 1.37 -3.95 -13.51
C ILE A 97 1.94 -3.78 -14.93
N GLY A 98 1.50 -4.62 -15.87
CA GLY A 98 1.95 -4.56 -17.26
C GLY A 98 1.66 -3.21 -17.91
N ARG A 99 0.44 -2.67 -17.72
CA ARG A 99 0.06 -1.36 -18.26
C ARG A 99 0.99 -0.27 -17.75
N HIS A 100 1.14 -0.15 -16.43
CA HIS A 100 1.92 0.93 -15.81
C HIS A 100 3.41 0.81 -16.10
N LEU A 101 3.94 -0.41 -16.24
CA LEU A 101 5.31 -0.65 -16.68
C LEU A 101 5.58 -0.01 -18.06
N ILE A 102 4.71 -0.28 -19.03
CA ILE A 102 4.85 0.23 -20.40
C ILE A 102 4.65 1.75 -20.44
N GLN A 103 3.68 2.26 -19.66
CA GLN A 103 3.42 3.69 -19.54
C GLN A 103 4.62 4.45 -18.98
N LEU A 104 5.10 4.04 -17.81
CA LEU A 104 6.28 4.64 -17.18
C LEU A 104 7.49 4.58 -18.12
N ARG A 105 7.70 3.46 -18.81
CA ARG A 105 8.84 3.33 -19.72
C ARG A 105 8.77 4.35 -20.87
N ALA A 106 7.62 4.49 -21.50
CA ALA A 106 7.43 5.47 -22.57
C ALA A 106 7.66 6.91 -22.07
N GLU A 107 7.17 7.23 -20.87
CA GLU A 107 7.35 8.54 -20.23
C GLU A 107 8.83 8.82 -19.93
N MET A 108 9.55 7.88 -19.34
CA MET A 108 11.00 7.98 -19.08
C MET A 108 11.81 8.20 -20.37
N GLU A 109 11.38 7.59 -21.47
CA GLU A 109 11.99 7.74 -22.79
C GLU A 109 11.49 8.99 -23.55
N ARG A 110 10.59 9.78 -22.95
CA ARG A 110 9.92 10.92 -23.57
C ARG A 110 9.26 10.58 -24.91
N ARG A 111 8.72 9.36 -25.02
CA ARG A 111 8.00 8.88 -26.21
C ARG A 111 6.50 8.83 -25.94
N PRO A 112 5.66 9.23 -26.91
CA PRO A 112 4.23 9.03 -26.78
C PRO A 112 3.92 7.53 -26.78
N LEU A 113 2.91 7.13 -26.00
CA LEU A 113 2.28 5.82 -26.17
C LEU A 113 1.73 5.70 -27.59
N SER A 114 1.98 4.55 -28.23
CA SER A 114 1.44 4.29 -29.55
C SER A 114 -0.09 4.33 -29.51
N SER A 115 -0.71 4.99 -30.48
CA SER A 115 -2.16 5.02 -30.63
C SER A 115 -2.77 3.65 -30.93
N SER A 116 -1.95 2.66 -31.31
CA SER A 116 -2.36 1.27 -31.52
C SER A 116 -2.39 0.43 -30.25
N TRP A 117 -1.92 0.94 -29.11
CA TRP A 117 -1.87 0.18 -27.85
C TRP A 117 -3.22 0.26 -27.13
N THR A 118 -4.01 -0.80 -27.27
CA THR A 118 -5.25 -0.99 -26.52
C THR A 118 -4.95 -1.38 -25.06
N ASP A 119 -5.97 -1.33 -24.20
CA ASP A 119 -5.81 -1.70 -22.80
C ASP A 119 -5.37 -3.16 -22.63
N GLU A 120 -5.83 -4.06 -23.51
CA GLU A 120 -5.44 -5.47 -23.52
C GLU A 120 -3.97 -5.66 -23.89
N ILE A 121 -3.47 -4.88 -24.86
CA ILE A 121 -2.06 -4.90 -25.25
C ILE A 121 -1.19 -4.38 -24.09
N LEU A 122 -1.60 -3.26 -23.48
CA LEU A 122 -0.90 -2.70 -22.33
C LEU A 122 -0.87 -3.69 -21.16
N ALA A 123 -1.95 -4.42 -20.91
CA ALA A 123 -2.01 -5.43 -19.85
C ALA A 123 -0.99 -6.57 -20.03
N GLN A 124 -0.62 -6.88 -21.27
CA GLN A 124 0.42 -7.88 -21.59
C GLN A 124 1.84 -7.34 -21.46
N GLY A 125 2.01 -6.06 -21.10
CA GLY A 125 3.30 -5.37 -21.05
C GLY A 125 4.34 -6.06 -20.17
N LEU A 126 3.91 -6.72 -19.09
CA LEU A 126 4.81 -7.44 -18.20
C LEU A 126 5.38 -8.71 -18.86
N ASP A 127 4.53 -9.49 -19.53
CA ASP A 127 4.95 -10.69 -20.26
C ASP A 127 5.85 -10.31 -21.45
N GLU A 128 5.54 -9.22 -22.14
CA GLU A 128 6.37 -8.72 -23.24
C GLU A 128 7.73 -8.23 -22.74
N ALA A 129 7.78 -7.52 -21.61
CA ALA A 129 9.04 -7.11 -20.99
C ALA A 129 9.94 -8.32 -20.67
N VAL A 130 9.37 -9.40 -20.14
CA VAL A 130 10.12 -10.65 -19.90
C VAL A 130 10.64 -11.25 -21.21
N LYS A 131 9.80 -11.38 -22.25
CA LYS A 131 10.20 -11.91 -23.56
C LYS A 131 11.37 -11.13 -24.18
N GLN A 132 11.33 -9.81 -24.09
CA GLN A 132 12.37 -8.91 -24.58
C GLN A 132 13.62 -8.86 -23.69
N GLY A 133 13.63 -9.60 -22.58
CA GLY A 133 14.76 -9.65 -21.66
C GLY A 133 14.97 -8.37 -20.86
N TYR A 134 13.90 -7.59 -20.64
CA TYR A 134 13.95 -6.31 -19.93
C TYR A 134 14.48 -6.45 -18.48
N PHE A 135 14.31 -7.63 -17.89
CA PHE A 135 14.76 -7.95 -16.53
C PHE A 135 15.98 -8.90 -16.47
N LYS A 136 16.57 -9.26 -17.62
CA LYS A 136 17.71 -10.18 -17.65
C LYS A 136 18.92 -9.58 -16.93
N ASP A 137 19.70 -10.46 -16.31
CA ASP A 137 20.97 -10.12 -15.64
C ASP A 137 20.83 -9.02 -14.56
N GLY A 138 19.67 -8.96 -13.89
CA GLY A 138 19.41 -7.99 -12.82
C GLY A 138 19.07 -6.57 -13.31
N LYS A 139 18.90 -6.36 -14.62
CA LYS A 139 18.45 -5.07 -15.16
C LYS A 139 17.06 -4.72 -14.63
N ASN A 140 16.85 -3.43 -14.35
CA ASN A 140 15.58 -2.88 -13.90
C ASN A 140 15.01 -3.55 -12.63
N SER A 141 15.86 -4.16 -11.80
CA SER A 141 15.45 -4.84 -10.57
C SER A 141 14.85 -3.92 -9.50
N HIS A 142 15.15 -2.63 -9.58
CA HIS A 142 14.61 -1.60 -8.69
C HIS A 142 13.23 -1.08 -9.13
N LEU A 143 12.74 -1.48 -10.31
CA LEU A 143 11.61 -0.81 -10.96
C LEU A 143 10.27 -1.15 -10.32
N LEU A 144 10.11 -2.38 -9.82
CA LEU A 144 8.83 -2.89 -9.34
C LEU A 144 8.88 -3.15 -7.84
N THR A 145 8.06 -2.45 -7.08
CA THR A 145 7.82 -2.70 -5.66
C THR A 145 6.37 -3.14 -5.47
N LEU A 146 6.14 -4.26 -4.78
CA LEU A 146 4.80 -4.72 -4.43
C LEU A 146 4.52 -4.49 -2.95
N ALA A 147 3.65 -3.52 -2.68
CA ALA A 147 3.10 -3.16 -1.39
C ALA A 147 1.69 -3.74 -1.20
N VAL A 148 1.54 -5.04 -1.49
CA VAL A 148 0.27 -5.78 -1.34
C VAL A 148 0.06 -6.27 0.09
N ASP A 149 -1.12 -6.83 0.39
CA ASP A 149 -1.41 -7.34 1.72
C ASP A 149 -0.45 -8.49 2.09
N ASN A 150 -0.08 -8.56 3.37
CA ASN A 150 0.74 -9.64 3.91
C ASN A 150 -0.13 -10.86 4.27
N ASP A 151 -0.79 -11.41 3.25
CA ASP A 151 -1.62 -12.60 3.32
C ASP A 151 -1.21 -13.65 2.27
N VAL A 152 -1.95 -14.76 2.18
CA VAL A 152 -1.64 -15.85 1.25
C VAL A 152 -1.67 -15.37 -0.21
N LYS A 153 -2.61 -14.51 -0.59
CA LYS A 153 -2.77 -14.08 -2.00
C LYS A 153 -1.71 -13.05 -2.39
N GLY A 154 -1.41 -12.11 -1.51
CA GLY A 154 -0.34 -11.14 -1.73
C GLY A 154 1.03 -11.83 -1.87
N LYS A 155 1.32 -12.81 -1.01
CA LYS A 155 2.55 -13.61 -1.12
C LYS A 155 2.60 -14.46 -2.38
N GLN A 156 1.50 -15.11 -2.75
CA GLN A 156 1.40 -15.87 -3.99
C GLN A 156 1.68 -14.99 -5.22
N LEU A 157 1.12 -13.78 -5.29
CA LEU A 157 1.40 -12.86 -6.41
C LEU A 157 2.90 -12.54 -6.51
N ILE A 158 3.56 -12.27 -5.39
CA ILE A 158 5.00 -11.96 -5.35
C ILE A 158 5.82 -13.15 -5.85
N GLU A 159 5.48 -14.36 -5.38
CA GLU A 159 6.13 -15.62 -5.81
C GLU A 159 5.93 -15.87 -7.30
N GLU A 160 4.70 -15.76 -7.81
CA GLU A 160 4.38 -15.93 -9.23
C GLU A 160 5.18 -14.99 -10.15
N LEU A 161 5.42 -13.75 -9.73
CA LEU A 161 6.25 -12.81 -10.48
C LEU A 161 7.73 -13.21 -10.44
N LYS A 162 8.24 -13.60 -9.28
CA LYS A 162 9.63 -14.06 -9.13
C LYS A 162 9.90 -15.33 -9.95
N ASP A 163 8.96 -16.28 -9.96
CA ASP A 163 9.04 -17.51 -10.76
C ASP A 163 9.09 -17.22 -12.26
N LYS A 164 8.44 -16.13 -12.70
CA LYS A 164 8.53 -15.62 -14.07
C LYS A 164 9.79 -14.80 -14.35
N SER A 165 10.78 -14.85 -13.45
CA SER A 165 12.03 -14.08 -13.52
C SER A 165 11.81 -12.56 -13.55
N ILE A 166 10.72 -12.08 -12.95
CA ILE A 166 10.45 -10.65 -12.78
C ILE A 166 10.94 -10.24 -11.39
N PRO A 167 11.97 -9.39 -11.29
CA PRO A 167 12.43 -8.89 -10.00
C PRO A 167 11.38 -7.97 -9.40
N VAL A 168 11.01 -8.25 -8.15
CA VAL A 168 10.09 -7.42 -7.36
C VAL A 168 10.66 -7.21 -5.97
N ILE A 169 10.56 -5.96 -5.49
CA ILE A 169 10.83 -5.60 -4.10
C ILE A 169 9.56 -5.92 -3.30
N ASP A 170 9.67 -6.85 -2.34
CA ASP A 170 8.59 -7.15 -1.40
C ASP A 170 8.51 -6.01 -0.38
N ALA A 171 7.42 -5.25 -0.44
CA ALA A 171 7.07 -4.22 0.52
C ALA A 171 5.70 -4.53 1.14
N THR A 172 5.42 -5.80 1.45
CA THR A 172 4.24 -6.16 2.24
C THR A 172 4.34 -5.55 3.65
N PRO A 173 3.22 -5.15 4.28
CA PRO A 173 3.26 -4.56 5.61
C PRO A 173 3.79 -5.59 6.62
N PRO A 174 4.61 -5.16 7.60
CA PRO A 174 5.05 -6.04 8.68
C PRO A 174 3.84 -6.62 9.42
N LYS A 175 3.94 -7.88 9.83
CA LYS A 175 2.93 -8.51 10.69
C LYS A 175 3.60 -9.18 11.87
N ALA A 176 2.94 -9.15 13.03
CA ALA A 176 3.45 -9.78 14.24
C ALA A 176 3.43 -11.31 14.13
N GLU A 177 4.23 -11.97 14.95
CA GLU A 177 4.26 -13.43 15.01
C GLU A 177 2.87 -13.99 15.35
N GLY A 178 2.44 -15.02 14.62
CA GLY A 178 1.10 -15.61 14.76
C GLY A 178 -0.02 -14.88 14.03
N GLN A 179 0.18 -13.68 13.48
CA GLN A 179 -0.83 -13.02 12.66
C GLN A 179 -0.92 -13.65 11.26
N SER A 180 -2.15 -13.98 10.83
CA SER A 180 -2.40 -14.60 9.52
C SER A 180 -2.36 -13.61 8.36
N LYS A 181 -2.76 -12.36 8.59
CA LYS A 181 -2.82 -11.30 7.58
C LYS A 181 -2.50 -9.93 8.18
N MET A 182 -2.00 -9.03 7.35
CA MET A 182 -1.89 -7.59 7.63
C MET A 182 -2.11 -6.82 6.32
N ASP A 183 -2.93 -5.78 6.34
CA ASP A 183 -3.08 -4.82 5.24
C ASP A 183 -2.46 -3.46 5.64
N TRP A 184 -2.18 -2.60 4.66
CA TRP A 184 -1.50 -1.33 4.93
C TRP A 184 -2.33 -0.35 5.74
N ASN A 185 -3.66 -0.41 5.63
CA ASN A 185 -4.55 0.43 6.42
C ASN A 185 -4.58 0.02 7.90
N ALA A 186 -4.62 -1.28 8.19
CA ALA A 186 -4.51 -1.82 9.54
C ALA A 186 -3.15 -1.46 10.14
N TYR A 187 -2.06 -1.66 9.38
CA TYR A 187 -0.72 -1.30 9.83
C TYR A 187 -0.57 0.21 10.10
N LEU A 188 -1.16 1.08 9.27
CA LEU A 188 -1.20 2.52 9.52
C LEU A 188 -1.93 2.85 10.82
N GLN A 189 -3.09 2.21 11.07
CA GLN A 189 -3.88 2.43 12.28
C GLN A 189 -3.11 2.02 13.54
N GLU A 190 -2.46 0.86 13.52
CA GLU A 190 -1.59 0.40 14.61
C GLU A 190 -0.44 1.38 14.84
N THR A 191 0.26 1.77 13.76
CA THR A 191 1.38 2.73 13.82
C THR A 191 0.95 4.06 14.44
N LYS A 192 -0.18 4.63 14.01
CA LYS A 192 -0.69 5.89 14.58
C LYS A 192 -1.15 5.76 16.03
N ALA A 193 -1.72 4.62 16.41
CA ALA A 193 -2.10 4.35 17.79
C ALA A 193 -0.86 4.29 18.69
N THR A 194 0.19 3.59 18.27
CA THR A 194 1.47 3.52 18.98
C THR A 194 2.10 4.90 19.16
N PHE A 195 2.21 5.69 18.08
CA PHE A 195 2.73 7.07 18.17
C PHE A 195 1.91 7.94 19.13
N SER A 196 0.59 7.77 19.16
CA SER A 196 -0.26 8.48 20.11
C SER A 196 0.07 8.08 21.55
N THR A 197 0.22 6.78 21.82
CA THR A 197 0.53 6.24 23.15
C THR A 197 1.91 6.69 23.63
N GLU A 198 2.94 6.61 22.79
CA GLU A 198 4.30 7.09 23.11
C GLU A 198 4.28 8.58 23.48
N LYS A 199 3.56 9.41 22.71
CA LYS A 199 3.40 10.83 23.02
C LYS A 199 2.67 11.09 24.34
N TYR A 200 1.76 10.21 24.75
CA TYR A 200 1.14 10.29 26.08
C TYR A 200 2.12 9.87 27.17
N GLN A 201 2.91 8.82 26.94
CA GLN A 201 3.92 8.37 27.88
C GLN A 201 5.00 9.44 28.10
N GLU A 202 5.52 10.06 27.05
CA GLU A 202 6.47 11.19 27.15
C GLU A 202 5.91 12.35 27.99
N LYS A 203 4.62 12.67 27.82
CA LYS A 203 3.97 13.71 28.63
C LYS A 203 3.86 13.30 30.10
N ILE A 204 3.52 12.03 30.37
CA ILE A 204 3.45 11.50 31.73
C ILE A 204 4.84 11.52 32.37
N ASP A 205 5.87 11.09 31.65
CA ASP A 205 7.26 11.08 32.13
C ASP A 205 7.75 12.51 32.43
N HIS A 206 7.39 13.50 31.61
CA HIS A 206 7.68 14.90 31.88
C HIS A 206 6.94 15.42 33.13
N LEU A 207 5.65 15.10 33.27
CA LEU A 207 4.86 15.44 34.46
C LEU A 207 5.46 14.82 35.73
N ILE A 208 5.89 13.56 35.67
CA ILE A 208 6.54 12.86 36.79
C ILE A 208 7.89 13.50 37.11
N SER A 209 8.70 13.83 36.10
CA SER A 209 9.98 14.53 36.29
C SER A 209 9.80 15.89 36.99
N ASP A 210 8.80 16.69 36.58
CA ASP A 210 8.51 17.98 37.21
C ASP A 210 8.08 17.84 38.68
N VAL A 211 7.38 16.75 39.03
CA VAL A 211 6.97 16.46 40.41
C VAL A 211 8.16 15.98 41.26
N ILE A 212 9.03 15.14 40.70
CA ILE A 212 10.17 14.55 41.43
C ILE A 212 11.33 15.56 41.60
N LEU A 213 11.43 16.59 40.77
CA LEU A 213 12.41 17.68 40.93
C LEU A 213 12.13 18.60 42.15
N GLY A 214 11.00 18.43 42.83
CA GLY A 214 10.54 19.29 43.93
C GLY A 214 10.94 18.86 45.35
N ASP A 215 11.01 17.57 45.67
CA ASP A 215 11.49 17.08 46.97
C ASP A 215 11.61 15.53 46.97
N GLU A 216 12.72 15.06 47.55
CA GLU A 216 13.11 13.72 48.01
C GLU A 216 12.75 12.45 47.17
N THR A 217 13.81 11.66 46.94
CA THR A 217 13.88 10.38 46.21
C THR A 217 12.72 9.40 46.44
N TYR A 218 12.02 9.05 45.36
CA TYR A 218 11.16 7.85 45.31
C TYR A 218 11.77 6.81 44.37
N TYR A 219 12.14 5.65 44.93
CA TYR A 219 12.47 4.46 44.16
C TYR A 219 11.19 3.82 43.62
N LEU A 220 11.02 3.77 42.30
CA LEU A 220 10.00 2.96 41.65
C LEU A 220 10.44 1.50 41.71
N TRP A 221 9.70 0.67 42.47
CA TRP A 221 9.81 -0.78 42.38
C TRP A 221 9.20 -1.23 41.04
N HIS A 222 9.96 -1.94 40.20
CA HIS A 222 9.41 -2.69 39.08
C HIS A 222 8.78 -3.99 39.61
N ASP A 223 7.62 -4.35 39.06
CA ASP A 223 6.66 -5.36 39.54
C ASP A 223 7.16 -6.81 39.73
N ASP A 224 8.45 -7.10 39.54
CA ASP A 224 8.99 -8.46 39.63
C ASP A 224 9.19 -8.97 41.07
N GLU A 225 9.11 -8.12 42.10
CA GLU A 225 9.33 -8.51 43.51
C GLU A 225 8.05 -8.77 44.33
N LEU A 226 6.85 -8.47 43.81
CA LEU A 226 5.58 -8.70 44.55
C LEU A 226 5.12 -10.16 44.54
N VAL A 227 5.76 -11.05 43.77
CA VAL A 227 5.42 -12.48 43.73
C VAL A 227 6.00 -13.26 44.93
N ASN A 228 6.95 -12.70 45.67
CA ASN A 228 7.63 -13.40 46.77
C ASN A 228 7.27 -12.95 48.20
N LEU A 229 6.27 -12.07 48.36
CA LEU A 229 5.72 -11.75 49.68
C LEU A 229 4.30 -12.27 49.78
N GLY A 230 4.22 -13.56 50.17
CA GLY A 230 2.96 -14.26 50.39
C GLY A 230 2.09 -13.62 51.46
N ALA A 231 0.80 -13.56 51.15
CA ALA A 231 -0.31 -13.57 52.09
C ALA A 231 -1.20 -14.78 51.77
#